data_AF-A0A933BE38-F1
#
_entry.id   AF-A0A933BE38-F1
#
_cell.length_a   1.000
_cell.length_b   1.000
_cell.length_c   1.000
_cell.angle_alpha   90.00
_cell.angle_beta   90.00
_cell.angle_gamma   90.00
#
_symmetry.space_group_name_H-M   'P 1'
#
loop_
_entity.id
_entity.type
_entity.pdbx_description
1 polymer ?
#
loop_
_entity_poly.entity_id
_entity_poly.type
_entity_poly.pdbx_seq_one_letter_code
_entity_poly.pdbx_strand_id
1 'polypeptide(L)'
;MEMPFHPICRGLLENMPSAMAHCRMLYRKGEAGDFVFLGVNPAFEKLGLKEPLEKKATELMPGLKESNPELFELCGRVARGGEAESVETFLPPLARWFSIKVYSPRKGHFVAILDDITERRNAET
;
A
#
# COMPACT_ATOMS: atom_id res chain seq x y z
N MET A 1 -19.52 7.21 -9.91
CA MET A 1 -20.38 6.13 -9.40
C MET A 1 -19.67 5.49 -8.23
N GLU A 2 -19.88 6.05 -7.04
CA GLU A 2 -19.40 5.46 -5.80
C GLU A 2 -20.17 4.16 -5.58
N MET A 3 -19.49 3.02 -5.48
CA MET A 3 -20.13 1.84 -4.92
C MET A 3 -20.24 2.09 -3.41
N PRO A 4 -21.44 2.19 -2.83
CA PRO A 4 -21.57 2.33 -1.40
C PRO A 4 -21.08 1.00 -0.80
N PHE A 5 -19.95 1.03 -0.10
CA PHE A 5 -19.54 -0.12 0.71
C PHE A 5 -20.66 -0.43 1.70
N HIS A 6 -21.02 -1.70 1.82
CA HIS A 6 -22.00 -2.17 2.81
C HIS A 6 -21.58 -1.65 4.21
N PRO A 7 -22.51 -1.24 5.09
CA PRO A 7 -22.17 -0.64 6.39
C PRO A 7 -21.19 -1.47 7.22
N ILE A 8 -21.32 -2.80 7.15
CA ILE A 8 -20.39 -3.74 7.80
C ILE A 8 -18.96 -3.61 7.24
N CYS A 9 -18.79 -3.49 5.92
CA CYS A 9 -17.47 -3.31 5.31
C CYS A 9 -16.83 -1.98 5.73
N ARG A 10 -17.62 -0.91 5.81
CA ARG A 10 -17.13 0.39 6.30
C ARG A 10 -16.65 0.26 7.76
N GLY A 11 -17.49 -0.24 8.65
CA GLY A 11 -17.14 -0.42 10.06
C GLY A 11 -15.92 -1.33 10.26
N LEU A 12 -15.79 -2.39 9.45
CA LEU A 12 -14.61 -3.25 9.45
C LEU A 12 -13.34 -2.47 9.10
N LEU A 13 -13.35 -1.67 8.04
CA LEU A 13 -12.18 -0.90 7.60
C LEU A 13 -11.78 0.19 8.62
N GLU A 14 -12.76 0.83 9.24
CA GLU A 14 -12.55 1.85 10.27
C GLU A 14 -11.89 1.29 11.55
N ASN A 15 -12.18 0.03 11.88
CA ASN A 15 -11.69 -0.63 13.09
C ASN A 15 -10.56 -1.63 12.82
N MET A 16 -10.14 -1.81 11.57
CA MET A 16 -9.04 -2.71 11.22
C MET A 16 -7.72 -2.17 11.80
N PRO A 17 -6.93 -2.98 12.53
CA PRO A 17 -5.65 -2.54 13.09
C PRO A 17 -4.59 -2.37 12.00
N SER A 18 -4.63 -3.21 10.96
CA SER A 18 -3.76 -3.14 9.80
C SER A 18 -4.07 -1.91 8.95
N ALA A 19 -3.03 -1.25 8.45
CA ALA A 19 -3.17 -0.17 7.49
C ALA A 19 -3.60 -0.74 6.13
N MET A 20 -4.48 -0.04 5.42
CA MET A 20 -4.96 -0.45 4.11
C MET A 20 -4.97 0.73 3.15
N ALA A 21 -4.49 0.48 1.93
CA ALA A 21 -4.50 1.44 0.83
C ALA A 21 -5.01 0.77 -0.46
N HIS A 22 -6.03 1.38 -1.07
CA HIS A 22 -6.42 1.10 -2.45
C HIS A 22 -5.69 2.06 -3.38
N CYS A 23 -4.95 1.51 -4.35
CA CYS A 23 -4.10 2.27 -5.25
C CYS A 23 -4.42 2.00 -6.72
N ARG A 24 -4.14 2.99 -7.57
CA ARG A 24 -4.07 2.83 -9.03
C ARG A 24 -2.60 2.87 -9.45
N MET A 25 -2.20 1.86 -10.21
CA MET A 25 -0.84 1.77 -10.72
C MET A 25 -0.63 2.73 -11.90
N LEU A 26 0.51 3.44 -11.89
CA LEU A 26 0.98 4.27 -12.99
C LEU A 26 2.14 3.57 -13.70
N TYR A 27 1.94 3.24 -14.96
CA TYR A 27 2.97 2.62 -15.78
C TYR A 27 3.67 3.65 -16.66
N ARG A 28 4.99 3.50 -16.84
CA ARG A 28 5.79 4.26 -17.82
C ARG A 28 6.51 3.28 -18.73
N LYS A 29 6.29 3.37 -20.05
CA LYS A 29 6.89 2.44 -21.04
C LYS A 29 6.71 0.95 -20.71
N GLY A 30 5.59 0.58 -20.09
CA GLY A 30 5.34 -0.80 -19.72
C GLY A 30 6.04 -1.27 -18.44
N GLU A 31 6.63 -0.36 -17.65
CA GLU A 31 7.22 -0.64 -16.34
C GLU A 31 6.42 0.00 -15.21
N ALA A 32 6.52 -0.59 -14.02
CA ALA A 32 5.91 -0.11 -12.79
C ALA A 32 6.55 1.23 -12.37
N GLY A 33 5.89 2.33 -12.73
CA GLY A 33 6.46 3.66 -12.60
C GLY A 33 6.23 4.25 -11.21
N ASP A 34 4.98 4.28 -10.79
CA ASP A 34 4.52 4.88 -9.54
C ASP A 34 3.09 4.40 -9.24
N PHE A 35 2.46 4.84 -8.17
CA PHE A 35 1.03 4.61 -7.93
C PHE A 35 0.39 5.76 -7.16
N VAL A 36 -0.93 5.89 -7.31
CA VAL A 36 -1.74 6.92 -6.67
C VAL A 36 -2.67 6.28 -5.65
N PHE A 37 -2.74 6.84 -4.44
CA PHE A 37 -3.69 6.39 -3.42
C PHE A 37 -5.09 6.90 -3.75
N LEU A 38 -6.05 5.97 -3.88
CA LEU A 38 -7.46 6.28 -4.17
C LEU A 38 -8.35 6.15 -2.93
N GLY A 39 -7.90 5.39 -1.94
CA GLY A 39 -8.60 5.21 -0.68
C GLY A 39 -7.67 4.64 0.37
N VAL A 40 -7.82 5.07 1.61
CA VAL A 40 -7.05 4.59 2.75
C VAL A 40 -7.97 4.40 3.95
N ASN A 41 -7.60 3.54 4.90
CA ASN A 41 -8.31 3.41 6.17
C ASN A 41 -7.65 4.26 7.28
N PRO A 42 -8.31 4.46 8.44
CA PRO A 42 -7.74 5.25 9.54
C PRO A 42 -6.41 4.72 10.08
N ALA A 43 -6.17 3.40 10.01
CA ALA A 43 -4.88 2.83 10.42
C ALA A 43 -3.73 3.27 9.50
N PHE A 44 -3.98 3.43 8.20
CA PHE A 44 -3.00 3.98 7.27
C PHE A 44 -2.71 5.46 7.55
N GLU A 45 -3.72 6.26 7.90
CA GLU A 45 -3.51 7.67 8.24
C GLU A 45 -2.60 7.85 9.46
N LYS A 46 -2.64 6.92 10.41
CA LYS A 46 -1.74 6.88 11.59
C LYS A 46 -0.27 6.63 11.25
N LEU A 47 0.05 6.25 10.00
CA LEU A 47 1.44 6.18 9.53
C LEU A 47 2.08 7.57 9.39
N GLY A 48 1.30 8.65 9.47
CA GLY A 48 1.81 10.03 9.50
C GLY A 48 1.92 10.70 8.13
N LEU A 49 1.37 10.08 7.08
CA LEU A 49 1.32 10.66 5.73
C LEU A 49 0.16 11.65 5.62
N LYS A 50 0.45 12.89 5.23
CA LYS A 50 -0.56 13.97 5.14
C LYS A 50 -1.34 13.93 3.83
N GLU A 51 -2.66 13.78 3.96
CA GLU A 51 -3.63 13.84 2.86
C GLU A 51 -3.21 12.92 1.69
N PRO A 52 -3.18 11.60 1.90
CA PRO A 52 -2.59 10.68 0.93
C PRO A 52 -3.40 10.55 -0.37
N LEU A 53 -4.70 10.83 -0.32
CA LEU A 53 -5.62 10.63 -1.45
C LEU A 53 -5.23 11.47 -2.67
N GLU A 54 -5.33 10.87 -3.85
CA GLU A 54 -4.98 11.43 -5.16
C GLU A 54 -3.50 11.85 -5.32
N LYS A 55 -2.65 11.59 -4.32
CA LYS A 55 -1.20 11.84 -4.40
C LYS A 55 -0.44 10.58 -4.78
N LYS A 56 0.74 10.79 -5.35
CA LYS A 56 1.66 9.71 -5.73
C LYS A 56 2.43 9.18 -4.53
N ALA A 57 2.81 7.91 -4.58
CA ALA A 57 3.68 7.29 -3.57
C ALA A 57 4.98 8.06 -3.40
N THR A 58 5.66 8.41 -4.50
CA THR A 58 6.94 9.12 -4.45
C THR A 58 6.81 10.59 -4.07
N GLU A 59 5.60 11.17 -4.13
CA GLU A 59 5.34 12.53 -3.64
C GLU A 59 5.20 12.55 -2.12
N LEU A 60 4.45 11.58 -1.57
CA LEU A 60 4.25 11.44 -0.12
C LEU A 60 5.48 10.88 0.59
N MET A 61 6.20 9.99 -0.09
CA MET A 61 7.38 9.30 0.43
C MET A 61 8.52 9.44 -0.59
N PRO A 62 9.20 10.61 -0.63
CA PRO A 62 10.35 10.81 -1.47
C PRO A 62 11.44 9.76 -1.18
N GLY A 63 12.06 9.20 -2.23
CA GLY A 63 13.08 8.16 -2.10
C GLY A 63 12.55 6.73 -1.98
N LEU A 64 11.24 6.53 -1.81
CA LEU A 64 10.64 5.20 -1.62
C LEU A 64 10.89 4.27 -2.81
N LYS A 65 10.86 4.81 -4.03
CA LYS A 65 11.06 4.00 -5.24
C LYS A 65 12.51 3.56 -5.37
N GLU A 66 13.43 4.42 -5.00
CA GLU A 66 14.86 4.16 -5.01
C GLU A 66 15.24 3.14 -3.93
N SER A 67 14.64 3.23 -2.74
CA SER A 67 14.91 2.31 -1.62
C SER A 67 14.19 0.96 -1.73
N ASN A 68 13.01 0.92 -2.37
CA ASN A 68 12.17 -0.29 -2.46
C ASN A 68 11.65 -0.51 -3.89
N PRO A 69 12.53 -0.62 -4.92
CA PRO A 69 12.09 -0.82 -6.30
C PRO A 69 11.27 -2.11 -6.48
N GLU A 70 11.64 -3.17 -5.75
CA GLU A 70 10.94 -4.47 -5.75
C GLU A 70 9.48 -4.35 -5.31
N LEU A 71 9.16 -3.43 -4.40
CA LEU A 71 7.78 -3.16 -3.97
C LEU A 71 6.94 -2.58 -5.11
N PHE A 72 7.50 -1.68 -5.92
CA PHE A 72 6.81 -1.12 -7.09
C PHE A 72 6.61 -2.19 -8.15
N GLU A 73 7.62 -3.02 -8.41
CA GLU A 73 7.52 -4.12 -9.35
C GLU A 73 6.45 -5.13 -8.95
N LEU A 74 6.44 -5.54 -7.67
CA LEU A 74 5.42 -6.42 -7.09
C LEU A 74 4.02 -5.82 -7.26
N CYS A 75 3.80 -4.60 -6.79
CA CYS A 75 2.51 -3.90 -6.98
C CYS A 75 2.12 -3.81 -8.46
N GLY A 76 3.10 -3.57 -9.33
CA GLY A 76 2.92 -3.50 -10.78
C GLY A 76 2.50 -4.82 -11.42
N ARG A 77 3.10 -5.95 -11.01
CA ARG A 77 2.74 -7.31 -11.46
C ARG A 77 1.34 -7.69 -10.98
N VAL A 78 1.07 -7.52 -9.68
CA VAL A 78 -0.23 -7.81 -9.08
C VAL A 78 -1.32 -6.99 -9.79
N ALA A 79 -1.13 -5.69 -9.97
CA ALA A 79 -2.09 -4.83 -10.65
C ALA A 79 -2.34 -5.19 -12.13
N ARG A 80 -1.43 -5.89 -12.81
CA ARG A 80 -1.66 -6.37 -14.20
C ARG A 80 -2.56 -7.59 -14.27
N GLY A 81 -2.87 -8.22 -13.13
CA GLY A 81 -3.58 -9.48 -13.04
C GLY A 81 -2.72 -10.66 -12.58
N GLY A 82 -1.56 -10.39 -11.97
CA GLY A 82 -0.81 -11.42 -11.24
C GLY A 82 -1.55 -11.90 -9.99
N GLU A 83 -1.07 -12.99 -9.41
CA GLU A 83 -1.56 -13.50 -8.13
C GLU A 83 -1.29 -12.53 -6.99
N ALA A 84 -1.97 -12.69 -5.86
CA ALA A 84 -1.68 -11.90 -4.67
C ALA A 84 -0.28 -12.26 -4.13
N GLU A 85 0.51 -11.25 -3.79
CA GLU A 85 1.89 -11.42 -3.29
C GLU A 85 2.01 -10.78 -1.91
N SER A 86 2.95 -11.28 -1.09
CA SER A 86 3.31 -10.69 0.19
C SER A 86 4.81 -10.46 0.27
N VAL A 87 5.22 -9.39 0.96
CA VAL A 87 6.63 -9.06 1.19
C VAL A 87 6.80 -8.47 2.59
N GLU A 88 7.90 -8.82 3.26
CA GLU A 88 8.35 -8.09 4.44
C GLU A 88 9.49 -7.15 4.03
N THR A 89 9.34 -5.85 4.31
CA THR A 89 10.32 -4.86 3.86
C THR A 89 10.40 -3.68 4.83
N PHE A 90 11.60 -3.13 4.98
CA PHE A 90 11.79 -1.88 5.69
C PHE A 90 11.43 -0.73 4.77
N LEU A 91 10.57 0.19 5.23
CA LEU A 91 10.23 1.41 4.50
C LEU A 91 10.98 2.60 5.14
N PRO A 92 12.10 3.06 4.55
CA PRO A 92 12.89 4.15 5.14
C PRO A 92 12.11 5.43 5.40
N PRO A 93 11.17 5.89 4.54
CA PRO A 93 10.37 7.09 4.80
C PRO A 93 9.52 7.01 6.08
N LEU A 94 9.22 5.80 6.56
CA LEU A 94 8.45 5.56 7.79
C LEU A 94 9.32 5.04 8.94
N ALA A 95 10.60 4.76 8.68
CA ALA A 95 11.56 4.18 9.62
C ALA A 95 11.05 2.91 10.34
N ARG A 96 10.31 2.05 9.63
CA ARG A 96 9.62 0.88 10.18
C ARG A 96 9.68 -0.33 9.25
N TRP A 97 9.58 -1.51 9.82
CA TRP A 97 9.40 -2.76 9.09
C TRP A 97 7.92 -3.06 8.89
N PHE A 98 7.55 -3.43 7.67
CA PHE A 98 6.19 -3.81 7.34
C PHE A 98 6.13 -5.19 6.74
N SER A 99 5.11 -5.96 7.11
CA SER A 99 4.58 -7.05 6.29
C SER A 99 3.48 -6.49 5.41
N ILE A 100 3.66 -6.58 4.09
CA ILE A 100 2.78 -5.98 3.09
C ILE A 100 2.18 -7.10 2.24
N LYS A 101 0.85 -7.24 2.27
CA LYS A 101 0.10 -8.12 1.38
C LYS A 101 -0.58 -7.30 0.29
N VAL A 102 -0.39 -7.68 -0.96
CA VAL A 102 -0.90 -6.96 -2.13
C VAL A 102 -1.78 -7.88 -2.97
N TYR A 103 -2.97 -7.42 -3.34
CA TYR A 103 -3.87 -8.12 -4.27
C TYR A 103 -4.54 -7.14 -5.23
N SER A 104 -5.04 -7.63 -6.37
CA SER A 104 -5.71 -6.78 -7.36
C SER A 104 -7.23 -6.94 -7.31
N PRO A 105 -8.00 -5.90 -6.91
CA PRO A 105 -9.46 -5.94 -7.00
C PRO A 105 -9.96 -5.77 -8.44
N ARG A 106 -9.14 -5.18 -9.33
CA ARG A 106 -9.39 -5.01 -10.76
C ARG A 106 -8.08 -4.64 -11.47
N LYS A 107 -7.98 -4.97 -12.76
CA LYS A 107 -6.82 -4.63 -13.60
C LYS A 107 -6.45 -3.14 -13.50
N GLY A 108 -5.16 -2.86 -13.34
CA GLY A 108 -4.59 -1.53 -13.15
C GLY A 108 -4.65 -1.00 -11.72
N HIS A 109 -5.28 -1.75 -10.80
CA HIS A 109 -5.40 -1.38 -9.38
C HIS A 109 -4.85 -2.49 -8.49
N PHE A 110 -4.46 -2.10 -7.29
CA PHE A 110 -4.12 -3.02 -6.22
C PHE A 110 -4.60 -2.48 -4.87
N VAL A 111 -4.77 -3.38 -3.91
CA VAL A 111 -4.93 -3.04 -2.49
C VAL A 111 -3.71 -3.58 -1.77
N ALA A 112 -3.08 -2.72 -0.96
CA ALA A 112 -2.01 -3.09 -0.05
C ALA A 112 -2.56 -3.07 1.38
N ILE A 113 -2.31 -4.16 2.11
CA ILE A 113 -2.55 -4.27 3.55
C ILE A 113 -1.18 -4.32 4.22
N LEU A 114 -0.94 -3.44 5.19
CA LEU A 114 0.34 -3.27 5.85
C LEU A 114 0.20 -3.51 7.36
N ASP A 115 1.02 -4.41 7.87
CA ASP A 115 1.18 -4.67 9.30
C ASP A 115 2.57 -4.18 9.74
N ASP A 116 2.62 -3.32 10.76
CA ASP A 116 3.88 -2.88 11.37
C ASP A 116 4.45 -4.04 12.20
N ILE A 117 5.59 -4.58 11.75
CA ILE A 117 6.27 -5.71 12.38
C ILE A 117 7.57 -5.28 13.07
N THR A 118 7.77 -3.98 13.30
CA THR A 118 9.00 -3.42 13.85
C THR A 118 9.31 -3.99 15.24
N GLU A 119 8.31 -4.04 16.13
CA GLU A 119 8.48 -4.61 17.48
C GLU A 119 8.87 -6.10 17.44
N ARG A 120 8.20 -6.88 16.57
CA ARG A 120 8.51 -8.30 16.38
C ARG A 120 9.95 -8.49 15.91
N ARG A 121 10.40 -7.73 14.91
CA ARG A 121 11.77 -7.82 14.37
C ARG A 121 12.83 -7.43 15.42
N ASN A 122 12.55 -6.42 16.24
CA ASN A 122 13.48 -6.00 17.30
C ASN A 122 13.55 -7.01 18.46
N ALA A 123 12.50 -7.77 18.72
CA ALA A 123 12.49 -8.81 19.77
C ALA A 123 13.24 -10.09 19.37
N GLU A 124 13.49 -10.29 18.06
CA GLU A 124 14.24 -11.43 17.52
C GLU A 124 15.76 -11.17 17.43
N THR A 125 16.22 -9.96 17.82
CA THR A 125 17.65 -9.53 17.83
C THR A 125 18.16 -9.38 19.25
#